data_AF-A0A9P6ZBG1-F1
#
_entry.id   AF-A0A9P6ZBG1-F1
#
_cell.length_a   1.000
_cell.length_b   1.000
_cell.length_c   1.000
_cell.angle_alpha   90.00
_cell.angle_beta   90.00
_cell.angle_gamma   90.00
#
_symmetry.space_group_name_H-M   'P 1'
#
loop_
_entity.id
_entity.type
_entity.pdbx_description
1 polymer ?
#
loop_
_entity_poly.entity_id
_entity_poly.type
_entity_poly.pdbx_seq_one_letter_code
_entity_poly.pdbx_strand_id
1 'polypeptide(L)'
;MANLVVIVNACFECDTKFVQPQKFQNYLKNQHLITIPERTKCRRHNNHNFTYVKTSALHDSIEEQFGCPACLQHYARKHELKIHYYSSHPETIPAMQHQRQRLTGISDDTMADRQETTSTGDDSEAGQQESVISDDDTSTTEQPEENGKQNKRHISCNDSVENELLNPTCIFFHL
;
A
#
# COMPACT_ATOMS: atom_id res chain seq x y z
N MET A 1 -18.75 -11.63 -9.21
CA MET A 1 -17.50 -12.39 -9.00
C MET A 1 -16.59 -11.52 -8.16
N ALA A 2 -15.85 -12.09 -7.20
CA ALA A 2 -14.91 -11.31 -6.39
C ALA A 2 -13.61 -11.05 -7.15
N ASN A 3 -13.04 -9.86 -7.00
CA ASN A 3 -11.75 -9.52 -7.61
C ASN A 3 -10.62 -10.23 -6.86
N LEU A 4 -9.65 -10.77 -7.59
CA LEU A 4 -8.44 -11.32 -7.00
C LEU A 4 -7.50 -10.17 -6.66
N VAL A 5 -7.09 -10.05 -5.40
CA VAL A 5 -6.27 -8.94 -4.93
C VAL A 5 -5.03 -9.44 -4.21
N VAL A 6 -3.88 -8.89 -4.56
CA VAL A 6 -2.64 -8.99 -3.78
C VAL A 6 -2.42 -7.68 -3.01
N ILE A 7 -2.13 -7.82 -1.71
CA ILE A 7 -1.85 -6.65 -0.86
C ILE A 7 -0.35 -6.35 -0.88
N VAL A 8 -0.03 -5.19 -1.43
CA VAL A 8 1.32 -4.64 -1.48
C VAL A 8 1.57 -3.80 -0.23
N ASN A 9 2.70 -4.05 0.44
CA ASN A 9 3.19 -3.17 1.50
C ASN A 9 4.11 -2.13 0.86
N ALA A 10 3.60 -0.91 0.65
CA ALA A 10 4.39 0.18 0.12
C ALA A 10 4.30 1.41 1.03
N CYS A 11 5.40 2.14 1.10
CA CYS A 11 5.46 3.47 1.69
C CYS A 11 4.47 4.41 1.00
N PHE A 12 3.69 5.18 1.75
CA PHE A 12 2.80 6.20 1.17
C PHE A 12 3.46 7.59 1.12
N GLU A 13 4.59 7.79 1.83
CA GLU A 13 5.41 9.01 1.76
C GLU A 13 6.47 8.97 0.64
N CYS A 14 6.79 7.78 0.14
CA CYS A 14 7.89 7.49 -0.78
C CYS A 14 7.55 6.30 -1.68
N ASP A 15 8.41 5.89 -2.61
CA ASP A 15 8.10 4.81 -3.57
C ASP A 15 8.69 3.44 -3.19
N THR A 16 9.15 3.29 -1.94
CA THR A 16 9.75 2.04 -1.46
C THR A 16 8.68 0.97 -1.19
N LYS A 17 8.85 -0.22 -1.80
CA LYS A 17 8.01 -1.41 -1.60
C LYS A 17 8.70 -2.42 -0.68
N PHE A 18 7.90 -3.22 0.04
CA PHE A 18 8.38 -4.20 1.01
C PHE A 18 7.66 -5.55 0.85
N VAL A 19 8.44 -6.63 0.87
CA VAL A 19 7.90 -8.00 0.89
C VAL A 19 7.27 -8.32 2.25
N GLN A 20 7.93 -7.89 3.34
CA GLN A 20 7.53 -8.21 4.71
C GLN A 20 6.86 -7.02 5.40
N PRO A 21 5.66 -7.20 5.99
CA PRO A 21 4.98 -6.14 6.75
C PRO A 21 5.81 -5.59 7.92
N GLN A 22 6.59 -6.43 8.59
CA GLN A 22 7.45 -6.02 9.72
C GLN A 22 8.55 -5.04 9.29
N LYS A 23 9.21 -5.32 8.15
CA LYS A 23 10.21 -4.40 7.57
C LYS A 23 9.59 -3.07 7.18
N PHE A 24 8.38 -3.11 6.61
CA PHE A 24 7.62 -1.91 6.29
C PHE A 24 7.29 -1.06 7.52
N GLN A 25 6.81 -1.68 8.60
CA GLN A 25 6.52 -0.96 9.86
C GLN A 25 7.78 -0.33 10.45
N ASN A 26 8.88 -1.08 10.52
CA ASN A 26 10.16 -0.55 11.01
C ASN A 26 10.67 0.61 10.14
N TYR A 27 10.49 0.51 8.83
CA TYR A 27 10.85 1.58 7.90
C TYR A 27 10.04 2.85 8.16
N LEU A 28 8.72 2.76 8.30
CA LEU A 28 7.87 3.91 8.62
C LEU A 28 8.27 4.58 9.94
N LYS A 29 8.59 3.77 10.95
CA LYS A 29 9.06 4.26 12.24
C LYS A 29 10.41 4.99 12.14
N ASN A 30 11.37 4.43 11.41
CA ASN A 30 12.75 4.94 11.42
C ASN A 30 12.98 6.08 10.41
N GLN A 31 12.32 6.03 9.24
CA GLN A 31 12.54 6.99 8.15
C GLN A 31 11.52 8.12 8.14
N HIS A 32 10.28 7.81 8.50
CA HIS A 32 9.19 8.79 8.50
C HIS A 32 8.72 9.16 9.91
N LEU A 33 9.31 8.59 10.97
CA LEU A 33 8.90 8.84 12.35
C LEU A 33 7.41 8.52 12.63
N ILE A 34 6.81 7.66 11.81
CA ILE A 34 5.41 7.25 11.94
C ILE A 34 5.36 6.00 12.83
N THR A 35 4.74 6.12 14.00
CA THR A 35 4.67 5.00 14.96
C THR A 35 3.32 4.32 14.84
N ILE A 36 3.32 3.15 14.20
CA ILE A 36 2.11 2.32 14.07
C ILE A 36 1.97 1.48 15.35
N PRO A 37 0.82 1.53 16.04
CA PRO A 37 0.59 0.68 17.20
C PRO A 37 0.63 -0.79 16.82
N GLU A 38 1.03 -1.65 17.76
CA GLU A 38 1.01 -3.09 17.54
C GLU A 38 -0.41 -3.54 17.21
N ARG A 39 -0.58 -4.16 16.04
CA ARG A 39 -1.91 -4.59 15.61
C ARG A 39 -2.33 -5.76 16.48
N THR A 40 -3.54 -5.67 17.05
CA THR A 40 -4.30 -6.86 17.42
C THR A 40 -4.36 -7.77 16.19
N LYS A 41 -4.29 -9.10 16.41
CA LYS A 41 -4.06 -10.16 15.39
C LYS A 41 -5.17 -10.27 14.33
N CYS A 42 -5.48 -9.19 13.64
CA CYS A 42 -6.52 -9.09 12.65
C CYS A 42 -5.93 -9.47 11.30
N ARG A 43 -6.49 -10.53 10.71
CA ARG A 43 -6.16 -11.01 9.37
C ARG A 43 -7.22 -10.50 8.39
N ARG A 44 -6.81 -10.23 7.15
CA ARG A 44 -7.77 -9.99 6.06
C ARG A 44 -8.40 -11.32 5.63
N HIS A 45 -9.72 -11.35 5.57
CA HIS A 45 -10.51 -12.51 5.17
C HIS A 45 -11.22 -12.20 3.85
N ASN A 46 -11.32 -13.20 2.96
CA ASN A 46 -12.06 -13.05 1.71
C ASN A 46 -13.49 -12.59 1.98
N ASN A 47 -14.00 -11.74 1.10
CA ASN A 47 -15.37 -11.24 1.17
C ASN A 47 -16.01 -11.25 -0.24
N HIS A 48 -17.23 -10.72 -0.35
CA HIS A 48 -17.98 -10.70 -1.60
C HIS A 48 -17.32 -9.88 -2.72
N ASN A 49 -16.50 -8.88 -2.36
CA ASN A 49 -15.80 -8.00 -3.30
C ASN A 49 -14.39 -8.50 -3.61
N PHE A 50 -13.69 -9.07 -2.63
CA PHE A 50 -12.26 -9.35 -2.71
C PHE A 50 -11.90 -10.75 -2.25
N THR A 51 -11.08 -11.42 -3.06
CA THR A 51 -10.39 -12.66 -2.72
C THR A 51 -8.90 -12.38 -2.60
N TYR A 52 -8.37 -12.50 -1.39
CA TYR A 52 -6.97 -12.17 -1.12
C TYR A 52 -6.07 -13.34 -1.50
N VAL A 53 -5.15 -13.09 -2.42
CA VAL A 53 -4.18 -14.08 -2.90
C VAL A 53 -2.77 -13.72 -2.45
N LYS A 54 -1.99 -14.74 -2.12
CA LYS A 54 -0.55 -14.61 -1.86
C LYS A 54 0.17 -15.17 -3.08
N THR A 55 0.47 -14.31 -4.03
CA THR A 55 1.28 -14.68 -5.19
C THR A 55 2.31 -13.61 -5.46
N SER A 56 3.48 -14.03 -5.91
CA SER A 56 4.51 -13.15 -6.50
C SER A 56 4.40 -13.08 -8.02
N ALA A 57 3.60 -13.97 -8.63
CA ALA A 57 3.39 -13.98 -10.07
C ALA A 57 2.38 -12.90 -10.47
N LEU A 58 2.80 -12.03 -11.38
CA LEU A 58 1.93 -11.06 -12.01
C LEU A 58 0.98 -11.81 -12.96
N HIS A 59 -0.32 -11.64 -12.78
CA HIS A 59 -1.33 -12.17 -13.69
C HIS A 59 -2.36 -11.07 -13.93
N ASP A 60 -2.82 -10.91 -15.17
CA ASP A 60 -3.68 -9.78 -15.58
C ASP A 60 -5.01 -9.73 -14.81
N SER A 61 -5.45 -10.85 -14.23
CA SER A 61 -6.67 -10.92 -13.40
C SER A 61 -6.45 -10.61 -11.92
N ILE A 62 -5.21 -10.35 -11.48
CA ILE A 62 -4.87 -10.08 -10.07
C ILE A 62 -4.52 -8.60 -9.93
N GLU A 63 -5.34 -7.88 -9.17
CA GLU A 63 -5.11 -6.47 -8.90
C GLU A 63 -4.13 -6.30 -7.74
N GLU A 64 -3.12 -5.44 -7.92
CA GLU A 64 -2.30 -4.95 -6.82
C GLU A 64 -3.04 -3.85 -6.07
N GLN A 65 -3.15 -3.98 -4.75
CA GLN A 65 -3.71 -2.94 -3.90
C GLN A 65 -2.81 -2.62 -2.70
N PHE A 66 -2.78 -1.36 -2.30
CA PHE A 66 -1.94 -0.83 -1.24
C PHE A 66 -2.61 -1.00 0.11
N GLY A 67 -2.02 -1.82 0.99
CA GLY A 67 -2.57 -2.10 2.31
C GLY A 67 -2.25 -1.03 3.34
N CYS A 68 -3.25 -0.60 4.10
CA CYS A 68 -3.01 0.25 5.27
C CYS A 68 -2.22 -0.52 6.34
N PRO A 69 -1.14 0.07 6.89
CA PRO A 69 -0.36 -0.59 7.93
C PRO A 69 -1.02 -0.53 9.30
N ALA A 70 -1.98 0.38 9.55
CA ALA A 70 -2.68 0.50 10.83
C ALA A 70 -4.03 -0.26 10.86
N CYS A 71 -4.76 -0.31 9.74
CA CYS A 71 -6.08 -0.97 9.68
C CYS A 71 -6.23 -1.93 8.49
N LEU A 72 -7.34 -2.65 8.39
CA LEU A 72 -7.54 -3.70 7.37
C LEU A 72 -7.84 -3.14 5.97
N GLN A 73 -8.08 -1.84 5.86
CA GLN A 73 -8.36 -1.17 4.58
C GLN A 73 -7.19 -1.29 3.60
N HIS A 74 -7.53 -1.19 2.32
CA HIS A 74 -6.62 -1.21 1.20
C HIS A 74 -7.19 -0.40 0.03
N TYR A 75 -6.31 0.06 -0.86
CA TYR A 75 -6.66 1.03 -1.89
C TYR A 75 -5.99 0.68 -3.23
N ALA A 76 -6.66 1.00 -4.34
CA ALA A 76 -6.10 0.80 -5.66
C ALA A 76 -4.94 1.76 -5.93
N ARG A 77 -4.97 2.97 -5.35
CA ARG A 77 -3.94 3.99 -5.56
C ARG A 77 -3.21 4.34 -4.26
N LYS A 78 -1.91 4.59 -4.37
CA LYS A 78 -1.06 5.03 -3.24
C LYS A 78 -1.55 6.35 -2.62
N HIS A 79 -2.05 7.28 -3.44
CA HIS A 79 -2.56 8.56 -2.98
C HIS A 79 -3.79 8.41 -2.07
N GLU A 80 -4.69 7.49 -2.39
CA GLU A 80 -5.88 7.19 -1.57
C GLU A 80 -5.47 6.59 -0.22
N LEU A 81 -4.50 5.68 -0.21
CA LEU A 81 -3.91 5.17 1.03
C LEU A 81 -3.33 6.31 1.88
N LYS A 82 -2.63 7.26 1.26
CA LYS A 82 -2.08 8.43 1.97
C LYS A 82 -3.20 9.25 2.62
N ILE A 83 -4.22 9.65 1.85
CA ILE A 83 -5.37 10.42 2.38
C ILE A 83 -6.04 9.67 3.53
N HIS A 84 -6.29 8.37 3.37
CA HIS A 84 -6.87 7.54 4.41
C HIS A 84 -6.02 7.55 5.68
N TYR A 85 -4.71 7.35 5.54
CA TYR A 85 -3.82 7.25 6.70
C TYR A 85 -3.80 8.54 7.52
N TYR A 86 -3.68 9.69 6.87
CA TYR A 86 -3.64 10.99 7.56
C TYR A 86 -4.99 11.40 8.18
N SER A 87 -6.11 11.00 7.56
CA SER A 87 -7.44 11.31 8.09
C SER A 87 -7.90 10.35 9.19
N SER A 88 -7.53 9.06 9.12
CA SER A 88 -8.06 8.00 9.98
C SER A 88 -7.11 7.55 11.09
N HIS A 89 -5.80 7.86 10.97
CA HIS A 89 -4.77 7.52 11.95
C HIS A 89 -3.90 8.71 12.38
N PRO A 90 -4.47 9.91 12.64
CA PRO A 90 -3.70 11.12 12.93
C PRO A 90 -2.82 11.02 14.19
N GLU A 91 -3.17 10.14 15.13
CA GLU A 91 -2.46 9.89 16.39
C GLU A 91 -1.09 9.24 16.19
N THR A 92 -0.88 8.57 15.05
CA THR A 92 0.38 7.87 14.73
C THR A 92 1.44 8.76 14.09
N ILE A 93 1.06 10.00 13.77
CA ILE A 93 1.81 10.93 12.95
C ILE A 93 2.33 12.06 13.85
N PRO A 94 3.66 12.33 13.87
CA PRO A 94 4.20 13.44 14.64
C PRO A 94 3.55 14.77 14.25
N ALA A 95 3.29 15.64 15.23
CA ALA A 95 2.66 16.95 15.03
C ALA A 95 3.38 17.81 13.96
N MET A 96 4.70 17.66 13.82
CA MET A 96 5.51 18.36 12.82
C MET A 96 5.17 17.96 11.36
N GLN A 97 4.67 16.75 11.12
CA GLN A 97 4.30 16.29 9.77
C GLN A 97 2.92 16.77 9.32
N HIS A 98 1.98 16.93 10.26
CA HIS A 98 0.65 17.49 9.97
C HIS A 98 0.71 18.88 9.34
N GLN A 99 1.72 19.69 9.72
CA GLN A 99 1.89 21.04 9.20
C GLN A 99 2.37 21.08 7.73
N ARG A 100 3.19 20.11 7.29
CA ARG A 100 3.67 20.06 5.89
C ARG A 100 2.55 19.79 4.89
N GLN A 101 1.55 19.00 5.26
CA GLN A 101 0.46 18.63 4.33
C GLN A 101 -0.61 19.71 4.20
N ARG A 102 -0.86 20.49 5.25
CA ARG A 102 -1.77 21.64 5.18
C ARG A 102 -1.30 22.72 4.19
N LEU A 103 0.01 22.80 3.92
CA LEU A 103 0.54 23.73 2.93
C LEU A 103 0.47 23.20 1.48
N THR A 104 0.39 21.89 1.26
CA THR A 104 0.37 21.29 -0.10
C THR A 104 -1.03 21.03 -0.64
N GLY A 105 -2.09 21.39 0.10
CA GLY A 105 -3.48 21.20 -0.32
C GLY A 105 -4.10 22.39 -1.07
N ILE A 106 -3.33 23.41 -1.45
CA ILE A 106 -3.84 24.63 -2.10
C ILE A 106 -2.90 25.06 -3.25
N SER A 107 -3.01 24.42 -4.41
CA SER A 107 -2.53 24.81 -5.76
C SER A 107 -2.49 23.53 -6.60
N ASP A 108 -3.20 23.32 -7.71
CA ASP A 108 -3.49 24.21 -8.83
C ASP A 108 -4.84 23.82 -9.46
N ASP A 109 -5.85 24.67 -9.29
CA ASP A 109 -6.96 24.80 -10.24
C ASP A 109 -6.98 26.26 -10.66
N THR A 110 -6.09 26.63 -11.58
CA THR A 110 -6.22 27.86 -12.35
C THR A 110 -6.13 27.49 -13.82
N MET A 111 -7.31 27.26 -14.36
CA MET A 111 -7.61 27.24 -15.79
C MET A 111 -7.02 28.50 -16.45
N ALA A 112 -6.05 28.31 -17.34
CA ALA A 112 -5.76 29.26 -18.40
C ALA A 112 -6.02 28.56 -19.74
N ASP A 113 -7.24 28.77 -20.21
CA ASP A 113 -7.68 28.70 -21.59
C ASP A 113 -6.67 29.36 -22.54
N ARG A 114 -6.30 28.65 -23.60
CA ARG A 114 -5.86 29.23 -24.87
C ARG A 114 -5.86 28.17 -25.97
N GLN A 115 -6.86 28.26 -26.85
CA GLN A 115 -6.83 27.69 -28.19
C GLN A 115 -5.89 28.51 -29.08
N GLU A 116 -5.26 27.84 -30.07
CA GLU A 116 -5.41 28.13 -31.52
C GLU A 116 -4.12 27.93 -32.36
N THR A 117 -4.21 26.93 -33.26
CA THR A 117 -3.69 26.82 -34.65
C THR A 117 -2.21 26.65 -35.05
N THR A 118 -2.05 25.59 -35.86
CA THR A 118 -1.45 25.49 -37.21
C THR A 118 0.02 25.10 -37.44
N SER A 119 0.11 24.12 -38.36
CA SER A 119 1.08 23.92 -39.44
C SER A 119 2.24 22.93 -39.27
N THR A 120 2.03 21.77 -39.91
CA THR A 120 2.81 21.18 -41.02
C THR A 120 4.33 21.17 -40.96
N GLY A 121 4.91 19.97 -41.08
CA GLY A 121 6.32 19.78 -41.43
C GLY A 121 6.74 18.31 -41.34
N ASP A 122 6.72 17.63 -42.48
CA ASP A 122 7.10 16.24 -42.73
C ASP A 122 8.60 15.92 -42.57
N ASP A 123 8.84 14.60 -42.48
CA ASP A 123 9.92 13.81 -43.12
C ASP A 123 11.26 13.49 -42.41
N SER A 124 11.41 12.18 -42.13
CA SER A 124 12.46 11.24 -42.59
C SER A 124 13.94 11.47 -42.18
N GLU A 125 14.85 10.50 -41.97
CA GLU A 125 14.90 9.03 -41.95
C GLU A 125 16.26 8.60 -41.32
N ALA A 126 16.33 7.33 -40.86
CA ALA A 126 17.43 6.35 -40.92
C ALA A 126 18.89 6.60 -40.44
N GLY A 127 19.42 5.57 -39.75
CA GLY A 127 20.85 5.25 -39.54
C GLY A 127 21.07 4.46 -38.23
N GLN A 128 20.87 3.14 -38.16
CA GLN A 128 21.78 2.01 -38.51
C GLN A 128 23.15 1.96 -37.79
N GLN A 129 23.49 0.72 -37.36
CA GLN A 129 24.80 0.10 -36.99
C GLN A 129 24.94 -0.21 -35.48
N GLU A 130 24.81 -1.44 -34.96
CA GLU A 130 25.39 -2.79 -35.23
C GLU A 130 26.65 -3.10 -34.37
N SER A 131 26.66 -4.31 -33.78
CA SER A 131 27.79 -5.08 -33.19
C SER A 131 28.25 -4.65 -31.77
N VAL A 132 28.65 -5.49 -30.80
CA VAL A 132 29.36 -6.79 -30.80
C VAL A 132 29.08 -7.55 -29.47
N ILE A 133 28.77 -8.85 -29.60
CA ILE A 133 29.17 -10.05 -28.81
C ILE A 133 29.95 -9.82 -27.49
N SER A 134 29.54 -10.46 -26.37
CA SER A 134 30.32 -11.55 -25.73
C SER A 134 29.68 -12.09 -24.43
N ASP A 135 29.70 -13.42 -24.35
CA ASP A 135 29.27 -14.33 -23.28
C ASP A 135 30.17 -14.34 -22.03
N ASP A 136 29.88 -15.29 -21.11
CA ASP A 136 30.57 -15.72 -19.86
C ASP A 136 30.07 -15.02 -18.57
N ASP A 137 29.75 -15.67 -17.46
CA ASP A 137 29.92 -17.06 -17.04
C ASP A 137 28.93 -17.38 -15.90
N THR A 138 28.61 -18.67 -15.83
CA THR A 138 27.79 -19.35 -14.85
C THR A 138 28.35 -19.35 -13.41
N SER A 139 27.47 -19.29 -12.42
CA SER A 139 27.65 -20.04 -11.16
C SER A 139 26.32 -20.27 -10.45
N THR A 140 25.72 -21.42 -10.76
CA THR A 140 24.71 -22.09 -9.96
C THR A 140 25.40 -23.20 -9.17
N THR A 141 25.28 -23.21 -7.85
CA THR A 141 25.35 -24.38 -6.96
C THR A 141 24.77 -23.89 -5.62
N GLU A 142 23.47 -24.07 -5.36
CA GLU A 142 22.85 -25.23 -4.69
C GLU A 142 23.37 -25.53 -3.29
N GLN A 143 22.43 -25.68 -2.33
CA GLN A 143 22.43 -26.50 -1.09
C GLN A 143 21.82 -25.77 0.14
N PRO A 144 21.20 -26.47 1.12
CA PRO A 144 19.75 -26.58 1.19
C PRO A 144 19.15 -26.20 2.55
N GLU A 145 17.83 -26.34 2.59
CA GLU A 145 16.84 -26.20 3.65
C GLU A 145 17.11 -27.06 4.91
N GLU A 146 16.71 -26.56 6.09
CA GLU A 146 15.92 -27.25 7.15
C GLU A 146 15.70 -26.28 8.34
N ASN A 147 14.58 -25.58 8.49
CA ASN A 147 13.28 -25.98 9.07
C ASN A 147 13.32 -26.74 10.42
N GLY A 148 12.49 -26.28 11.36
CA GLY A 148 11.87 -27.16 12.35
C GLY A 148 12.10 -26.81 13.83
N LYS A 149 11.21 -25.98 14.40
CA LYS A 149 10.53 -26.24 15.70
C LYS A 149 9.55 -25.11 16.01
N GLN A 150 8.34 -25.23 15.46
CA GLN A 150 7.19 -24.44 15.88
C GLN A 150 6.48 -25.17 17.03
N ASN A 151 6.46 -24.55 18.21
CA ASN A 151 5.70 -25.05 19.36
C ASN A 151 4.25 -24.57 19.26
N LYS A 152 3.36 -25.56 19.12
CA LYS A 152 1.93 -25.43 18.85
C LYS A 152 1.18 -25.22 20.16
N ARG A 153 0.64 -24.02 20.40
CA ARG A 153 -0.46 -23.83 21.37
C ARG A 153 -1.67 -23.30 20.61
N HIS A 154 -2.59 -24.22 20.36
CA HIS A 154 -3.89 -24.02 19.74
C HIS A 154 -4.82 -23.45 20.80
N ILE A 155 -5.15 -22.17 20.71
CA ILE A 155 -6.27 -21.59 21.47
C ILE A 155 -7.37 -21.35 20.43
N SER A 156 -8.33 -22.26 20.45
CA SER A 156 -9.60 -22.16 19.74
C SER A 156 -10.46 -21.13 20.47
N CYS A 157 -10.91 -20.09 19.77
CA CYS A 157 -11.93 -19.21 20.30
C CYS A 157 -13.17 -19.32 19.41
N ASN A 158 -14.26 -19.64 20.08
CA ASN A 158 -15.59 -19.92 19.56
C ASN A 158 -16.25 -18.68 18.96
N ASP A 159 -17.16 -18.96 18.02
CA ASP A 159 -18.16 -18.06 17.48
C ASP A 159 -18.97 -17.35 18.57
N SER A 160 -19.20 -16.05 18.38
CA SER A 160 -20.44 -15.39 18.82
C SER A 160 -20.69 -14.19 17.89
N VAL A 161 -21.71 -14.40 17.06
CA VAL A 161 -22.43 -13.44 16.24
C VAL A 161 -23.33 -12.55 17.12
N GLU A 162 -23.78 -11.45 16.51
CA GLU A 162 -24.87 -10.55 16.93
C GLU A 162 -24.45 -9.47 17.95
N ASN A 163 -24.84 -8.20 17.86
CA ASN A 163 -25.82 -7.55 17.01
C ASN A 163 -25.53 -6.04 16.98
N GLU A 164 -25.90 -5.38 15.89
CA GLU A 164 -25.98 -3.92 15.82
C GLU A 164 -27.01 -3.37 16.82
N LEU A 165 -26.81 -2.12 17.28
CA LEU A 165 -27.88 -1.13 17.39
C LEU A 165 -27.33 0.24 17.79
N LEU A 166 -27.83 1.24 17.06
CA LEU A 166 -27.61 2.67 17.18
C LEU A 166 -27.85 3.23 18.60
N ASN A 167 -27.01 4.18 19.04
CA ASN A 167 -27.49 5.51 19.45
C ASN A 167 -26.35 6.53 19.65
N PRO A 168 -26.48 7.78 19.16
CA PRO A 168 -25.60 8.89 19.50
C PRO A 168 -26.13 9.62 20.75
N THR A 169 -25.31 10.53 21.30
CA THR A 169 -25.62 11.57 22.31
C THR A 169 -25.02 11.32 23.70
N CYS A 170 -23.81 11.82 23.93
CA CYS A 170 -23.31 12.11 25.28
C CYS A 170 -23.30 13.63 25.47
N ILE A 171 -24.32 14.15 26.16
CA ILE A 171 -24.31 15.49 26.74
C ILE A 171 -23.76 15.33 28.16
N PHE A 172 -22.61 15.96 28.44
CA PHE A 172 -22.08 16.11 29.79
C PHE A 172 -22.75 17.32 30.45
N PHE A 173 -23.37 17.13 31.61
CA PHE A 173 -23.59 18.21 32.57
C PHE A 173 -22.82 17.88 33.85
N HIS A 174 -21.89 18.76 34.20
CA HIS A 174 -21.27 18.86 35.51
C HIS A 174 -22.16 19.73 36.40
N LEU A 175 -22.54 19.20 37.56
CA LEU A 175 -22.53 19.87 38.87
C LEU A 175 -22.82 18.84 39.96
#